data_AF-A0ABD7MQY8-F1
#
_entry.id   AF-A0ABD7MQY8-F1
#
_cell.length_a   1.000
_cell.length_b   1.000
_cell.length_c   1.000
_cell.angle_alpha   90.00
_cell.angle_beta   90.00
_cell.angle_gamma   90.00
#
_symmetry.space_group_name_H-M   'P 1'
#
loop_
_entity.id
_entity.type
_entity.pdbx_description
1 polymer ?
#
loop_
_entity_poly.entity_id
_entity_poly.type
_entity_poly.pdbx_seq_one_letter_code
_entity_poly.pdbx_strand_id
1 'polypeptide(L)'
;MKLKKIVAVTLAASAGLALSACSSDDKGSSSSSSASKSTSSAASEAAPAELPSAEDLNAILAVATDPNAPVEEKVKTVQGGETAPELFQTMTASKQESGADFHVVPPILPGYTPNSVLATVNFTLPGKEAQPAENVEFIYDNGMWKLSQSWACTLITNTVAPEQVPPMCHDAAAQPPAPEAPAPAPEAPAPEAPAPAPAQ
;
A
#
# COMPACT_ATOMS: atom_id res chain seq x y z
N MET A 1 31.50 31.37 17.66
CA MET A 1 31.40 32.72 17.07
C MET A 1 29.93 32.96 16.72
N LYS A 2 29.31 33.99 17.31
CA LYS A 2 27.90 34.36 17.14
C LYS A 2 27.81 35.40 16.02
N LEU A 3 27.08 35.14 14.95
CA LEU A 3 26.59 36.20 14.06
C LEU A 3 25.06 36.28 14.13
N LYS A 4 24.61 37.51 14.36
CA LYS A 4 23.25 37.90 14.76
C LYS A 4 22.62 38.72 13.62
N LYS A 5 21.28 38.64 13.53
CA LYS A 5 20.31 39.61 12.93
C LYS A 5 20.32 39.64 11.39
N ILE A 6 19.19 39.77 10.69
CA ILE A 6 18.20 40.87 10.74
C ILE A 6 16.81 40.39 10.26
N VAL A 7 15.78 41.03 10.82
CA VAL A 7 14.32 40.91 10.64
C VAL A 7 13.83 41.53 9.33
N ALA A 8 12.77 40.99 8.71
CA ALA A 8 11.78 41.79 7.98
C ALA A 8 10.40 41.09 7.96
N VAL A 9 9.43 41.79 8.55
CA VAL A 9 7.99 41.51 8.58
C VAL A 9 7.35 42.06 7.30
N THR A 10 6.47 41.28 6.66
CA THR A 10 5.43 41.81 5.76
C THR A 10 4.13 41.05 6.00
N LEU A 11 3.24 41.64 6.80
CA LEU A 11 1.81 41.37 6.77
C LEU A 11 1.23 41.96 5.48
N ALA A 12 0.60 41.14 4.65
CA ALA A 12 -0.32 41.60 3.62
C ALA A 12 -1.70 41.01 3.91
N ALA A 13 -2.55 41.82 4.55
CA ALA A 13 -3.97 41.55 4.70
C ALA A 13 -4.71 42.16 3.50
N SER A 14 -5.33 41.33 2.67
CA SER A 14 -6.26 41.77 1.63
C SER A 14 -7.68 41.36 2.01
N ALA A 15 -8.51 42.37 2.27
CA ALA A 15 -9.93 42.24 2.57
C ALA A 15 -10.77 42.58 1.31
N GLY A 16 -11.72 41.67 0.99
CA GLY A 16 -13.08 41.97 0.50
C GLY A 16 -13.30 42.36 -0.98
N LEU A 17 -14.24 41.67 -1.66
CA LEU A 17 -15.66 42.07 -1.84
C LEU A 17 -16.35 41.35 -3.04
N ALA A 18 -17.60 40.91 -2.80
CA ALA A 18 -18.75 40.70 -3.71
C ALA A 18 -18.64 39.66 -4.86
N LEU A 19 -19.39 38.54 -4.83
CA LEU A 19 -20.83 38.37 -5.13
C LEU A 19 -21.20 38.68 -6.60
N SER A 20 -21.13 37.65 -7.45
CA SER A 20 -21.94 37.54 -8.67
C SER A 20 -22.68 36.21 -8.67
N ALA A 21 -23.98 36.32 -8.42
CA ALA A 21 -24.97 35.29 -8.58
C ALA A 21 -25.21 34.99 -10.07
N CYS A 22 -25.38 33.72 -10.41
CA CYS A 22 -26.08 33.25 -11.60
C CYS A 22 -26.70 31.89 -11.20
N SER A 23 -27.82 31.88 -10.47
CA SER A 23 -29.19 31.99 -10.99
C SER A 23 -29.50 30.94 -12.06
N SER A 24 -30.06 29.81 -11.63
CA SER A 24 -31.39 29.42 -12.09
C SER A 24 -32.05 28.45 -11.11
N ASP A 25 -33.32 28.77 -10.89
CA ASP A 25 -34.30 28.30 -9.92
C ASP A 25 -34.81 26.90 -10.31
N ASP A 26 -34.89 25.97 -9.36
CA ASP A 26 -35.86 24.88 -9.43
C ASP A 26 -36.45 24.62 -8.03
N LYS A 27 -37.77 24.65 -8.00
CA LYS A 27 -38.64 24.66 -6.81
C LYS A 27 -38.76 23.27 -6.20
N GLY A 28 -38.59 23.16 -4.88
CA GLY A 28 -38.92 21.94 -4.15
C GLY A 28 -39.01 22.17 -2.65
N SER A 29 -40.23 22.20 -2.12
CA SER A 29 -40.61 22.56 -0.75
C SER A 29 -40.16 21.57 0.35
N SER A 30 -39.87 22.13 1.52
CA SER A 30 -40.08 21.61 2.89
C SER A 30 -39.36 20.34 3.36
N SER A 31 -38.51 20.48 4.39
CA SER A 31 -38.89 20.16 5.78
C SER A 31 -37.67 20.26 6.72
N SER A 32 -37.92 20.82 7.90
CA SER A 32 -37.00 20.89 9.03
C SER A 32 -36.59 19.48 9.51
N SER A 33 -35.30 19.27 9.75
CA SER A 33 -34.78 18.26 10.67
C SER A 33 -33.31 18.57 10.98
N SER A 34 -33.09 19.16 12.16
CA SER A 34 -31.79 19.14 12.83
C SER A 34 -31.40 17.69 13.09
N ALA A 35 -30.36 17.21 12.42
CA ALA A 35 -29.67 15.99 12.78
C ALA A 35 -28.20 16.35 12.95
N SER A 36 -27.78 16.53 14.21
CA SER A 36 -26.37 16.47 14.59
C SER A 36 -25.89 15.04 14.29
N LYS A 37 -25.33 14.87 13.10
CA LYS A 37 -24.68 13.64 12.69
C LYS A 37 -23.19 13.84 12.89
N SER A 38 -22.71 13.46 14.08
CA SER A 38 -21.32 13.05 14.25
C SER A 38 -21.09 11.89 13.28
N THR A 39 -20.59 12.23 12.11
CA THR A 39 -20.22 11.25 11.10
C THR A 39 -18.74 11.47 10.92
N SER A 40 -17.92 10.55 11.41
CA SER A 40 -16.54 10.42 10.96
C SER A 40 -16.59 10.34 9.43
N SER A 41 -16.22 11.43 8.78
CA SER A 41 -15.95 11.46 7.35
C SER A 41 -14.65 10.71 7.12
N ALA A 42 -14.72 9.38 7.07
CA ALA A 42 -13.84 8.64 6.17
C ALA A 42 -14.39 8.93 4.76
N ALA A 43 -13.98 10.06 4.19
CA ALA A 43 -14.26 10.34 2.80
C ALA A 43 -13.53 9.25 2.00
N SER A 44 -14.30 8.30 1.46
CA SER A 44 -13.77 7.35 0.50
C SER A 44 -13.48 8.15 -0.78
N GLU A 45 -12.25 8.63 -0.88
CA GLU A 45 -11.77 9.33 -2.06
C GLU A 45 -11.68 8.32 -3.20
N ALA A 46 -12.36 8.60 -4.30
CA ALA A 46 -12.33 7.73 -5.47
C ALA A 46 -10.92 7.71 -6.06
N ALA A 47 -10.43 6.52 -6.44
CA ALA A 47 -9.14 6.41 -7.09
C ALA A 47 -9.04 7.20 -8.39
N PRO A 48 -7.84 7.63 -8.79
CA PRO A 48 -7.63 8.32 -10.04
C PRO A 48 -8.08 7.42 -11.20
N ALA A 49 -8.70 8.04 -12.21
CA ALA A 49 -9.18 7.33 -13.39
C ALA A 49 -8.04 6.71 -14.23
N GLU A 50 -6.81 7.19 -14.03
CA GLU A 50 -5.60 6.69 -14.68
C GLU A 50 -4.76 5.85 -13.69
N LEU A 51 -4.21 4.75 -14.20
CA LEU A 51 -3.29 3.90 -13.44
C LEU A 51 -1.99 4.68 -13.14
N PRO A 52 -1.39 4.50 -11.95
CA PRO A 52 -0.11 5.13 -11.62
C PRO A 52 1.00 4.57 -12.50
N SER A 53 2.05 5.37 -12.68
CA SER A 53 3.27 4.88 -13.34
C SER A 53 4.08 3.99 -12.38
N ALA A 54 4.96 3.15 -12.93
CA ALA A 54 5.91 2.39 -12.12
C ALA A 54 6.85 3.31 -11.31
N GLU A 55 7.17 4.48 -11.85
CA GLU A 55 8.04 5.47 -11.21
C GLU A 55 7.37 6.08 -9.97
N ASP A 56 6.07 6.41 -10.06
CA ASP A 56 5.29 6.89 -8.92
C ASP A 56 5.24 5.86 -7.80
N LEU A 57 4.97 4.58 -8.14
CA LEU A 57 4.95 3.50 -7.16
C LEU A 57 6.34 3.24 -6.57
N ASN A 58 7.40 3.38 -7.36
CA ASN A 58 8.76 3.22 -6.87
C ASN A 58 9.15 4.32 -5.88
N ALA A 59 8.67 5.56 -6.09
CA ALA A 59 8.90 6.66 -5.16
C ALA A 59 8.30 6.38 -3.78
N ILE A 60 7.15 5.71 -3.71
CA ILE A 60 6.52 5.29 -2.44
C ILE A 60 7.46 4.35 -1.67
N LEU A 61 8.00 3.32 -2.34
CA LEU A 61 8.91 2.35 -1.73
C LEU A 61 10.24 2.99 -1.31
N ALA A 62 10.74 3.94 -2.11
CA ALA A 62 11.95 4.69 -1.81
C ALA A 62 11.77 5.52 -0.54
N VAL A 63 10.69 6.30 -0.42
CA VAL A 63 10.41 7.10 0.79
C VAL A 63 10.20 6.19 2.01
N ALA A 64 9.49 5.07 1.87
CA ALA A 64 9.25 4.12 2.95
C ALA A 64 10.54 3.59 3.60
N THR A 65 11.62 3.48 2.82
CA THR A 65 12.89 2.89 3.25
C THR A 65 14.06 3.88 3.32
N ASP A 66 13.82 5.16 3.03
CA ASP A 66 14.86 6.20 3.04
C ASP A 66 15.25 6.55 4.49
N PRO A 67 16.52 6.39 4.90
CA PRO A 67 16.96 6.78 6.24
C PRO A 67 16.85 8.28 6.55
N ASN A 68 16.75 9.14 5.53
CA ASN A 68 16.68 10.58 5.70
C ASN A 68 15.26 11.15 5.64
N ALA A 69 14.29 10.35 5.18
CA ALA A 69 12.91 10.79 5.11
C ALA A 69 12.30 10.89 6.52
N PRO A 70 11.56 11.98 6.82
CA PRO A 70 10.90 12.15 8.12
C PRO A 70 9.79 11.09 8.29
N VAL A 71 9.53 10.72 9.55
CA VAL A 71 8.54 9.68 9.87
C VAL A 71 7.15 10.06 9.34
N GLU A 72 6.81 11.35 9.34
CA GLU A 72 5.54 11.88 8.83
C GLU A 72 5.35 11.68 7.33
N GLU A 73 6.43 11.54 6.55
CA GLU A 73 6.36 11.17 5.13
C GLU A 73 6.28 9.66 4.97
N LYS A 74 7.09 8.93 5.75
CA LYS A 74 7.11 7.47 5.76
C LYS A 74 5.76 6.86 6.09
N VAL A 75 5.10 7.30 7.15
CA VAL A 75 3.79 6.75 7.56
C VAL A 75 2.71 6.89 6.50
N LYS A 76 2.88 7.81 5.55
CA LYS A 76 1.95 8.00 4.44
C LYS A 76 2.18 7.02 3.30
N THR A 77 3.29 6.31 3.25
CA THR A 77 3.63 5.38 2.15
C THR A 77 3.06 3.99 2.35
N VAL A 78 2.52 3.67 3.52
CA VAL A 78 1.92 2.37 3.86
C VAL A 78 0.53 2.60 4.43
N GLN A 79 -0.46 1.82 4.00
CA GLN A 79 -1.80 1.87 4.57
C GLN A 79 -1.75 1.52 6.07
N GLY A 80 -2.31 2.39 6.91
CA GLY A 80 -2.26 2.24 8.37
C GLY A 80 -0.89 2.51 8.99
N GLY A 81 0.07 3.06 8.22
CA GLY A 81 1.45 3.31 8.67
C GLY A 81 1.54 4.22 9.89
N GLU A 82 0.56 5.10 10.10
CA GLU A 82 0.46 5.97 11.28
C GLU A 82 0.31 5.18 12.60
N THR A 83 -0.14 3.92 12.52
CA THR A 83 -0.30 3.04 13.69
C THR A 83 0.97 2.25 14.03
N ALA A 84 1.98 2.25 13.15
CA ALA A 84 3.28 1.60 13.38
C ALA A 84 4.46 2.41 12.82
N PRO A 85 4.78 3.58 13.41
CA PRO A 85 5.93 4.37 12.97
C PRO A 85 7.27 3.63 13.12
N GLU A 86 7.40 2.76 14.13
CA GLU A 86 8.60 1.94 14.36
C GLU A 86 8.89 0.96 13.20
N LEU A 87 7.86 0.59 12.42
CA LEU A 87 8.00 -0.27 11.26
C LEU A 87 9.04 0.26 10.27
N PHE A 88 9.01 1.56 10.05
CA PHE A 88 9.86 2.21 9.08
C PHE A 88 11.32 2.28 9.53
N GLN A 89 11.59 2.28 10.83
CA GLN A 89 12.96 2.13 11.33
C GLN A 89 13.51 0.75 11.00
N THR A 90 12.73 -0.32 11.27
CA THR A 90 13.09 -1.69 10.94
C THR A 90 13.33 -1.88 9.44
N MET A 91 12.43 -1.37 8.59
CA MET A 91 12.58 -1.46 7.13
C MET A 91 13.83 -0.73 6.64
N THR A 92 14.06 0.49 7.15
CA THR A 92 15.25 1.29 6.82
C THR A 92 16.53 0.54 7.21
N ALA A 93 16.60 0.05 8.45
CA ALA A 93 17.76 -0.69 8.96
C ALA A 93 18.00 -1.97 8.16
N SER A 94 16.94 -2.74 7.87
CA SER A 94 17.02 -3.96 7.06
C SER A 94 17.55 -3.68 5.65
N LYS A 95 17.09 -2.60 4.98
CA LYS A 95 17.62 -2.19 3.67
C LYS A 95 19.10 -1.79 3.75
N GLN A 96 19.50 -1.04 4.78
CA GLN A 96 20.88 -0.61 4.98
C GLN A 96 21.83 -1.78 5.25
N GLU A 97 21.42 -2.74 6.08
CA GLU A 97 22.23 -3.91 6.43
C GLU A 97 22.38 -4.87 5.25
N SER A 98 21.27 -5.14 4.54
CA SER A 98 21.27 -6.07 3.40
C SER A 98 21.84 -5.46 2.11
N GLY A 99 21.86 -4.13 1.99
CA GLY A 99 22.16 -3.42 0.75
C GLY A 99 21.11 -3.66 -0.34
N ALA A 100 19.92 -4.11 0.03
CA ALA A 100 18.86 -4.41 -0.91
C ALA A 100 18.35 -3.16 -1.65
N ASP A 101 17.88 -3.36 -2.87
CA ASP A 101 17.15 -2.36 -3.64
C ASP A 101 15.84 -2.90 -4.21
N PHE A 102 14.89 -2.00 -4.42
CA PHE A 102 13.52 -2.31 -4.85
C PHE A 102 13.22 -1.50 -6.09
N HIS A 103 12.77 -2.18 -7.15
CA HIS A 103 12.41 -1.55 -8.40
C HIS A 103 11.05 -2.04 -8.88
N VAL A 104 10.07 -1.14 -8.92
CA VAL A 104 8.79 -1.43 -9.56
C VAL A 104 8.99 -1.53 -11.06
N VAL A 105 8.49 -2.60 -11.68
CA VAL A 105 8.54 -2.80 -13.13
C VAL A 105 7.15 -2.89 -13.74
N PRO A 106 6.93 -2.35 -14.95
CA PRO A 106 5.68 -2.55 -15.69
C PRO A 106 5.44 -4.03 -16.04
N PRO A 107 4.18 -4.43 -16.31
CA PRO A 107 2.96 -3.61 -16.32
C PRO A 107 2.38 -3.37 -14.92
N ILE A 108 1.68 -2.23 -14.77
CA ILE A 108 0.82 -1.97 -13.61
C ILE A 108 -0.60 -2.39 -14.00
N LEU A 109 -1.22 -3.23 -13.18
CA LEU A 109 -2.55 -3.80 -13.44
C LEU A 109 -3.57 -3.31 -12.42
N PRO A 110 -4.87 -3.24 -12.76
CA PRO A 110 -5.92 -3.06 -11.77
C PRO A 110 -5.85 -4.13 -10.68
N GLY A 111 -6.07 -3.74 -9.42
CA GLY A 111 -5.99 -4.61 -8.27
C GLY A 111 -7.31 -5.25 -7.87
N TYR A 112 -7.36 -5.77 -6.64
CA TYR A 112 -8.52 -6.50 -6.11
C TYR A 112 -9.71 -5.58 -5.80
N THR A 113 -9.48 -4.29 -5.64
CA THR A 113 -10.51 -3.28 -5.37
C THR A 113 -10.45 -2.17 -6.41
N PRO A 114 -11.54 -1.38 -6.59
CA PRO A 114 -11.52 -0.24 -7.52
C PRO A 114 -10.45 0.80 -7.22
N ASN A 115 -9.94 0.82 -5.98
CA ASN A 115 -8.91 1.75 -5.53
C ASN A 115 -7.54 1.08 -5.34
N SER A 116 -7.30 -0.10 -5.90
CA SER A 116 -5.99 -0.76 -5.81
C SER A 116 -5.41 -1.12 -7.18
N VAL A 117 -4.09 -1.25 -7.21
CA VAL A 117 -3.31 -1.73 -8.36
C VAL A 117 -2.32 -2.78 -7.93
N LEU A 118 -1.96 -3.67 -8.85
CA LEU A 118 -0.95 -4.70 -8.67
C LEU A 118 0.26 -4.37 -9.55
N ALA A 119 1.44 -4.55 -8.98
CA ALA A 119 2.71 -4.36 -9.65
C ALA A 119 3.66 -5.53 -9.37
N THR A 120 4.68 -5.67 -10.22
CA THR A 120 5.85 -6.49 -9.93
C THR A 120 6.95 -5.61 -9.38
N VAL A 121 7.56 -6.03 -8.26
CA VAL A 121 8.70 -5.35 -7.65
C VAL A 121 9.91 -6.27 -7.67
N ASN A 122 10.97 -5.85 -8.36
CA ASN A 122 12.24 -6.53 -8.35
C ASN A 122 13.02 -6.18 -7.08
N PHE A 123 13.32 -7.21 -6.30
CA PHE A 123 14.21 -7.14 -5.14
C PHE A 123 15.62 -7.56 -5.56
N THR A 124 16.59 -6.66 -5.43
CA THR A 124 17.99 -6.93 -5.80
C THR A 124 18.88 -6.84 -4.58
N LEU A 125 19.65 -7.89 -4.33
CA LEU A 125 20.70 -7.89 -3.31
C LEU A 125 22.08 -7.75 -3.97
N PRO A 126 23.07 -7.16 -3.30
CA PRO A 126 24.43 -7.06 -3.83
C PRO A 126 24.98 -8.43 -4.22
N GLY A 127 25.40 -8.58 -5.48
CA GLY A 127 25.97 -9.82 -6.01
C GLY A 127 24.97 -10.95 -6.28
N LYS A 128 23.66 -10.68 -6.26
CA LYS A 128 22.59 -11.63 -6.61
C LYS A 128 21.75 -11.09 -7.78
N GLU A 129 21.13 -12.00 -8.52
CA GLU A 129 20.16 -11.63 -9.55
C GLU A 129 18.88 -11.07 -8.93
N ALA A 130 18.22 -10.16 -9.65
CA ALA A 130 16.95 -9.58 -9.23
C ALA A 130 15.88 -10.68 -9.06
N GLN A 131 15.19 -10.66 -7.92
CA GLN A 131 14.11 -11.58 -7.59
C GLN A 131 12.78 -10.82 -7.73
N PRO A 132 11.89 -11.23 -8.64
CA PRO A 132 10.59 -10.57 -8.80
C PRO A 132 9.64 -10.97 -7.67
N ALA A 133 9.04 -9.98 -7.04
CA ALA A 133 7.87 -10.13 -6.19
C ALA A 133 6.64 -9.72 -7.00
N GLU A 134 5.78 -10.68 -7.28
CA GLU A 134 4.55 -10.46 -8.04
C GLU A 134 3.39 -10.08 -7.11
N ASN A 135 2.35 -9.46 -7.70
CA ASN A 135 1.13 -9.08 -6.99
C ASN A 135 1.39 -8.16 -5.79
N VAL A 136 2.33 -7.23 -5.92
CA VAL A 136 2.53 -6.16 -4.94
C VAL A 136 1.39 -5.19 -5.05
N GLU A 137 0.55 -5.14 -4.00
CA GLU A 137 -0.64 -4.31 -4.00
C GLU A 137 -0.35 -2.91 -3.47
N PHE A 138 -0.74 -1.92 -4.26
CA PHE A 138 -0.79 -0.52 -3.86
C PHE A 138 -2.24 -0.06 -3.81
N ILE A 139 -2.60 0.68 -2.77
CA ILE A 139 -3.95 1.18 -2.53
C ILE A 139 -3.92 2.71 -2.60
N TYR A 140 -4.86 3.28 -3.33
CA TYR A 140 -5.12 4.71 -3.33
C TYR A 140 -6.02 5.06 -2.16
N ASP A 141 -5.48 5.85 -1.23
CA ASP A 141 -6.16 6.24 -0.01
C ASP A 141 -5.76 7.66 0.39
N ASN A 142 -6.74 8.49 0.76
CA ASN A 142 -6.54 9.89 1.15
C ASN A 142 -5.73 10.71 0.12
N GLY A 143 -6.06 10.56 -1.17
CA GLY A 143 -5.45 11.34 -2.25
C GLY A 143 -4.06 10.89 -2.67
N MET A 144 -3.59 9.74 -2.20
CA MET A 144 -2.25 9.24 -2.50
C MET A 144 -2.18 7.72 -2.59
N TRP A 145 -1.26 7.23 -3.41
CA TRP A 145 -0.91 5.80 -3.47
C TRP A 145 -0.06 5.41 -2.26
N LYS A 146 -0.36 4.23 -1.71
CA LYS A 146 0.34 3.62 -0.57
C LYS A 146 0.55 2.14 -0.83
N LEU A 147 1.60 1.55 -0.26
CA LEU A 147 1.72 0.10 -0.18
C LEU A 147 0.60 -0.46 0.72
N SER A 148 -0.04 -1.55 0.30
CA SER A 148 -1.11 -2.14 1.10
C SER A 148 -0.57 -2.65 2.44
N GLN A 149 -1.42 -2.58 3.48
CA GLN A 149 -1.06 -3.05 4.81
C GLN A 149 -0.72 -4.54 4.80
N SER A 150 -1.49 -5.35 4.06
CA SER A 150 -1.26 -6.79 3.94
C SER A 150 0.14 -7.09 3.39
N TRP A 151 0.55 -6.40 2.33
CA TRP A 151 1.85 -6.62 1.70
C TRP A 151 3.00 -6.13 2.59
N ALA A 152 2.85 -4.96 3.21
CA ALA A 152 3.82 -4.46 4.18
C ALA A 152 3.99 -5.44 5.35
N CYS A 153 2.89 -6.00 5.85
CA CYS A 153 2.94 -6.98 6.92
C CYS A 153 3.62 -8.28 6.51
N THR A 154 3.33 -8.81 5.31
CA THR A 154 4.00 -10.01 4.79
C THR A 154 5.52 -9.85 4.74
N LEU A 155 6.02 -8.70 4.28
CA LEU A 155 7.46 -8.43 4.29
C LEU A 155 8.04 -8.50 5.68
N ILE A 156 7.37 -7.89 6.63
CA ILE A 156 7.87 -7.71 7.99
C ILE A 156 7.85 -9.02 8.76
N THR A 157 6.76 -9.78 8.68
CA THR A 157 6.68 -11.11 9.28
C THR A 157 7.74 -12.08 8.75
N ASN A 158 8.22 -11.87 7.53
CA ASN A 158 9.29 -12.68 6.93
C ASN A 158 10.71 -12.18 7.26
N THR A 159 10.83 -10.95 7.77
CA THR A 159 12.13 -10.30 8.00
C THR A 159 12.49 -10.20 9.48
N VAL A 160 11.51 -10.04 10.37
CA VAL A 160 11.74 -9.92 11.82
C VAL A 160 11.20 -11.08 12.61
N ALA A 161 11.69 -11.23 13.84
CA ALA A 161 11.14 -12.21 14.78
C ALA A 161 9.67 -11.87 15.12
N PRO A 162 8.80 -12.88 15.40
CA PRO A 162 7.37 -12.67 15.68
C PRO A 162 7.08 -11.62 16.76
N GLU A 163 7.95 -11.47 17.73
CA GLU A 163 7.85 -10.54 18.85
C GLU A 163 8.12 -9.08 18.45
N GLN A 164 8.72 -8.88 17.27
CA GLN A 164 9.05 -7.57 16.70
C GLN A 164 8.04 -7.13 15.61
N VAL A 165 7.03 -7.96 15.33
CA VAL A 165 5.96 -7.64 14.40
C VAL A 165 5.08 -6.53 15.00
N PRO A 166 4.75 -5.46 14.25
CA PRO A 166 3.89 -4.42 14.79
C PRO A 166 2.44 -4.87 14.97
N PRO A 167 1.67 -4.24 15.89
CA PRO A 167 0.27 -4.56 16.12
C PRO A 167 -0.62 -4.52 14.87
N MET A 168 -0.36 -3.62 13.91
CA MET A 168 -1.10 -3.56 12.65
C MET A 168 -0.95 -4.84 11.79
N CYS A 169 0.06 -5.66 12.08
CA CYS A 169 0.34 -6.91 11.36
C CYS A 169 -0.11 -8.16 12.14
N HIS A 170 -0.63 -8.00 13.36
CA HIS A 170 -1.15 -9.14 14.13
C HIS A 170 -2.49 -9.65 13.59
N ASP A 171 -3.32 -8.78 13.02
CA ASP A 171 -4.59 -9.18 12.40
C ASP A 171 -4.40 -9.71 10.95
N ALA A 172 -3.28 -9.39 10.31
CA ALA A 172 -2.92 -9.95 9.00
C ALA A 172 -2.58 -11.45 9.08
N ALA A 173 -2.07 -11.91 10.23
CA ALA A 173 -1.84 -13.34 10.50
C ALA A 173 -3.13 -14.17 10.61
N ALA A 174 -4.30 -13.52 10.70
CA ALA A 174 -5.61 -14.18 10.71
C ALA A 174 -6.21 -14.37 9.31
N GLN A 175 -5.59 -13.84 8.25
CA GLN A 175 -5.99 -14.19 6.89
C GLN A 175 -5.37 -15.55 6.53
N PRO A 176 -6.19 -16.56 6.20
CA PRO A 176 -5.65 -17.81 5.69
C PRO A 176 -4.81 -17.51 4.44
N PRO A 177 -3.69 -18.24 4.22
CA PRO A 177 -2.92 -18.09 2.99
C PRO A 177 -3.86 -18.20 1.79
N ALA A 178 -3.57 -17.42 0.73
CA ALA A 178 -4.20 -17.59 -0.56
C ALA A 178 -4.33 -19.10 -0.86
N PRO A 179 -5.50 -19.61 -1.28
CA PRO A 179 -5.68 -21.03 -1.48
C PRO A 179 -4.57 -21.53 -2.40
N GLU A 180 -3.67 -22.34 -1.84
CA GLU A 180 -2.75 -23.14 -2.64
C GLU A 180 -3.61 -23.76 -3.74
N ALA A 181 -3.23 -23.51 -5.00
CA ALA A 181 -3.77 -24.27 -6.10
C ALA A 181 -3.65 -25.76 -5.68
N PRO A 182 -4.76 -26.51 -5.64
CA PRO A 182 -4.73 -27.85 -5.11
C PRO A 182 -3.64 -28.62 -5.82
N ALA A 183 -2.72 -29.16 -5.04
CA ALA A 183 -1.68 -30.05 -5.53
C ALA A 183 -2.34 -31.06 -6.49
N PRO A 184 -1.72 -31.36 -7.65
CA PRO A 184 -2.27 -32.38 -8.53
C PRO A 184 -2.44 -33.66 -7.72
N ALA A 185 -3.67 -34.17 -7.70
CA ALA A 185 -4.01 -35.40 -7.00
C ALA A 185 -3.00 -36.49 -7.38
N PRO A 186 -2.54 -37.33 -6.43
CA PRO A 186 -1.70 -38.46 -6.78
C PRO A 186 -2.48 -39.33 -7.76
N GLU A 187 -1.93 -39.47 -8.96
CA GLU A 187 -2.44 -40.33 -10.02
C GLU A 187 -2.61 -41.73 -9.42
N ALA A 188 -3.85 -42.18 -9.30
CA ALA A 188 -4.16 -43.51 -8.82
C ALA A 188 -3.45 -44.53 -9.74
N PRO A 189 -2.77 -45.55 -9.20
CA PRO A 189 -2.12 -46.54 -10.03
C PRO A 189 -3.18 -47.22 -10.91
N ALA A 190 -2.91 -47.23 -12.22
CA ALA A 190 -3.71 -47.93 -13.20
C ALA A 190 -3.95 -49.38 -12.74
N PRO A 191 -5.20 -49.89 -12.80
CA PRO A 191 -5.43 -51.31 -12.53
C PRO A 191 -4.72 -52.14 -13.61
N GLU A 192 -3.74 -52.93 -13.18
CA GLU A 192 -3.07 -53.94 -13.99
C GLU A 192 -4.11 -54.85 -14.67
N ALA A 193 -3.94 -55.01 -15.97
CA ALA A 193 -4.71 -55.96 -16.77
C ALA A 193 -4.55 -57.38 -16.22
N PRO A 194 -5.63 -58.17 -16.05
CA PRO A 194 -5.50 -59.55 -15.64
C PRO A 194 -4.80 -60.37 -16.73
N ALA A 195 -3.73 -61.06 -16.33
CA ALA A 195 -2.98 -61.99 -17.16
C ALA A 195 -3.89 -63.13 -17.69
N PRO A 196 -3.68 -63.63 -18.92
CA PRO A 196 -4.43 -64.76 -19.44
C PRO A 196 -4.10 -66.05 -18.67
N ALA A 197 -5.15 -66.78 -18.27
CA ALA A 197 -5.04 -68.10 -17.65
C ALA A 197 -4.47 -69.15 -18.63
N PRO A 198 -3.72 -70.16 -18.16
CA PRO A 198 -3.13 -71.18 -19.01
C PRO A 198 -4.17 -72.21 -19.50
N ALA A 199 -3.89 -72.78 -20.67
CA ALA A 199 -4.72 -73.69 -21.44
C ALA A 199 -5.04 -75.04 -20.77
N GLN A 200 -6.28 -75.50 -20.97
CA GLN A 200 -6.63 -76.89 -21.36
C GLN A 200 -7.87 -76.88 -22.26
#